data_AF-A0A1S1BPL2-F1
#
_entry.id   AF-A0A1S1BPL2-F1
#
_cell.length_a   1.000
_cell.length_b   1.000
_cell.length_c   1.000
_cell.angle_alpha   90.00
_cell.angle_beta   90.00
_cell.angle_gamma   90.00
#
_symmetry.space_group_name_H-M   'P 1'
#
loop_
_entity.id
_entity.type
_entity.pdbx_description
1 polymer ?
#
loop_
_entity_poly.entity_id
_entity_poly.type
_entity_poly.pdbx_seq_one_letter_code
_entity_poly.pdbx_strand_id
1 'polypeptide(L)' 'MTYQDLLHKRRSHRELSADVAVSNDEISQALKTAIDEAPMAFGEQTPRVAVLLDGESQSYWEAVSRLNPDYADRYEKLQ' A
#
# COMPACT_ATOMS: atom_id res chain seq x y z
N MET A 1 8.24 19.98 -10.01
CA MET A 1 6.83 19.62 -9.76
C MET A 1 6.39 20.32 -8.49
N THR A 2 5.24 20.98 -8.49
CA THR A 2 4.73 21.69 -7.31
C THR A 2 3.92 20.75 -6.41
N TYR A 3 3.61 21.18 -5.19
CA TYR A 3 2.73 20.41 -4.28
C TYR A 3 1.32 20.23 -4.84
N GLN A 4 0.77 21.25 -5.51
CA GLN A 4 -0.56 21.16 -6.13
C GLN A 4 -0.57 20.15 -7.29
N ASP A 5 0.49 20.11 -8.10
CA ASP A 5 0.62 19.11 -9.17
C ASP A 5 0.58 17.67 -8.63
N LEU A 6 1.23 17.43 -7.48
CA LEU A 6 1.24 16.14 -6.81
C LEU A 6 -0.17 15.73 -6.33
N LEU A 7 -0.91 16.66 -5.75
CA LEU A 7 -2.28 16.40 -5.28
C LEU A 7 -3.21 15.99 -6.43
N HIS A 8 -3.08 16.63 -7.59
CA HIS A 8 -3.88 16.26 -8.77
C HIS A 8 -3.49 14.91 -9.37
N LYS A 9 -2.20 14.55 -9.32
CA LYS A 9 -1.70 13.27 -9.82
C LYS A 9 -2.06 12.08 -8.94
N ARG A 10 -2.25 12.28 -7.62
CA ARG A 10 -2.62 11.20 -6.70
C ARG A 10 -4.04 10.68 -6.98
N ARG A 11 -4.14 9.44 -7.48
CA ARG A 11 -5.41 8.77 -7.77
C ARG A 11 -5.48 7.39 -7.09
N SER A 12 -6.70 6.88 -6.93
CA SER A 12 -6.92 5.50 -6.49
C SER A 12 -6.71 4.57 -7.68
N HIS A 13 -5.59 3.87 -7.72
CA HIS A 13 -5.30 2.83 -8.70
C HIS A 13 -5.77 1.48 -8.16
N ARG A 14 -6.65 0.79 -8.90
CA ARG A 14 -7.26 -0.48 -8.48
C ARG A 14 -6.63 -1.72 -9.13
N GLU A 15 -5.90 -1.51 -10.21
CA GLU A 15 -5.22 -2.55 -10.96
C GLU A 15 -3.75 -2.13 -11.02
N LEU A 16 -2.88 -2.97 -10.47
CA LEU A 16 -1.44 -2.79 -10.40
C LEU A 16 -0.78 -4.08 -10.89
N SER A 17 0.26 -3.97 -11.70
CA SER A 17 1.10 -5.10 -12.09
C SER A 17 2.13 -5.39 -11.01
N ALA A 18 2.59 -6.64 -10.93
CA ALA A 18 3.74 -7.01 -10.09
C ALA A 18 5.07 -6.43 -10.61
N ASP A 19 5.12 -6.07 -11.91
CA ASP A 19 6.27 -5.38 -12.51
C ASP A 19 6.23 -3.89 -12.15
N VAL A 20 6.89 -3.54 -11.05
CA VAL A 20 7.01 -2.17 -10.55
C VAL A 20 8.49 -1.84 -10.39
N ALA A 21 8.91 -0.67 -10.87
CA ALA A 21 10.30 -0.22 -10.79
C ALA A 21 10.72 0.28 -9.38
N VAL A 22 9.92 0.06 -8.35
CA VAL A 22 10.14 0.56 -6.98
C VAL A 22 10.56 -0.60 -6.09
N SER A 23 11.65 -0.43 -5.37
CA SER A 23 12.16 -1.44 -4.44
C SER A 23 11.40 -1.48 -3.12
N ASN A 24 11.45 -2.62 -2.44
CA ASN A 24 10.87 -2.79 -1.11
C ASN A 24 11.44 -1.80 -0.09
N ASP A 25 12.74 -1.49 -0.16
CA ASP A 25 13.40 -0.52 0.72
C ASP A 25 12.88 0.90 0.49
N GLU A 26 12.67 1.30 -0.77
CA GLU A 26 12.08 2.60 -1.10
C GLU A 26 10.65 2.73 -0.56
N ILE A 27 9.85 1.67 -0.66
CA ILE A 27 8.49 1.62 -0.09
C ILE A 27 8.55 1.77 1.44
N SER A 28 9.38 0.98 2.11
CA SER A 28 9.52 1.00 3.57
C SER A 28 10.01 2.37 4.07
N GLN A 29 11.00 2.96 3.40
CA GLN A 29 11.54 4.27 3.79
C GLN A 29 10.52 5.38 3.56
N ALA A 30 9.78 5.36 2.45
CA ALA A 30 8.73 6.34 2.19
C ALA A 30 7.62 6.29 3.25
N LEU A 31 7.19 5.09 3.63
CA LEU A 31 6.19 4.89 4.68
C LEU A 31 6.70 5.34 6.05
N LYS A 32 7.95 5.02 6.39
CA LYS A 32 8.56 5.45 7.65
C LYS A 32 8.60 6.97 7.76
N THR A 33 9.09 7.66 6.75
CA THR A 33 9.09 9.13 6.71
C THR A 33 7.68 9.69 6.83
N ALA A 34 6.70 9.10 6.15
CA ALA A 34 5.31 9.58 6.21
C ALA A 34 4.71 9.44 7.62
N ILE A 35 5.03 8.38 8.35
CA ILE A 35 4.54 8.14 9.72
C ILE A 35 5.27 9.05 10.71
N ASP A 36 6.59 9.19 10.58
CA ASP A 36 7.43 9.99 11.49
C ASP A 36 7.08 11.48 11.41
N GLU A 37 6.75 11.98 10.21
CA GLU A 37 6.46 13.40 9.95
C GLU A 37 4.96 13.75 10.07
N ALA A 38 4.07 12.75 10.10
CA ALA A 38 2.63 13.01 10.19
C ALA A 38 2.27 13.58 11.58
N PRO A 39 1.57 14.74 11.65
CA PRO A 39 1.15 15.28 12.92
C PRO A 39 0.08 14.38 13.56
N MET A 40 0.29 14.05 14.84
CA MET A 40 -0.64 13.26 15.63
C MET A 40 -1.18 14.10 16.79
N ALA A 41 -2.44 13.86 17.17
CA ALA A 41 -3.04 14.53 18.31
C ALA A 41 -2.16 14.32 19.56
N PHE A 42 -1.83 15.42 20.25
CA PHE A 42 -0.99 15.42 21.46
C PHE A 42 0.42 14.82 21.28
N GLY A 43 0.89 14.64 20.04
CA GLY A 43 2.16 13.96 19.77
C GLY A 43 2.14 12.47 20.11
N GLU A 44 0.95 11.90 20.34
CA GLU A 44 0.81 10.48 20.64
C GLU A 44 1.02 9.65 19.37
N GLN A 45 2.23 9.12 19.21
CA GLN A 45 2.62 8.22 18.12
C GLN A 45 2.01 6.81 18.28
N THR A 46 0.68 6.78 18.33
CA THR A 46 -0.16 5.58 18.44
C THR A 46 -0.26 4.71 17.19
N PRO A 47 -0.16 5.21 15.94
CA PRO A 47 -0.39 4.35 14.78
C PRO A 47 0.71 3.29 14.68
N ARG A 48 0.28 2.09 14.24
CA ARG A 48 1.14 0.96 13.93
C ARG A 48 0.79 0.51 12.52
N VAL A 49 1.81 0.27 11.70
CA VAL A 49 1.65 -0.12 10.31
C VAL A 49 2.39 -1.44 10.10
N ALA A 50 1.70 -2.42 9.54
CA ALA A 50 2.28 -3.66 9.03
C ALA A 50 2.29 -3.58 7.51
N VAL A 51 3.45 -3.78 6.91
CA VAL A 51 3.63 -3.75 5.46
C VAL A 51 3.86 -5.18 5.00
N LEU A 52 3.00 -5.68 4.11
CA LEU A 52 3.13 -7.01 3.52
C LEU A 52 3.79 -6.84 2.14
N LEU A 53 4.93 -7.49 1.95
CA LEU A 53 5.72 -7.42 0.73
C LEU A 53 5.83 -8.82 0.11
N ASP A 54 6.09 -8.87 -1.20
CA ASP A 54 6.33 -10.10 -1.95
C ASP A 54 5.29 -11.21 -1.62
N GLY A 55 5.76 -12.38 -1.19
CA GLY A 55 4.93 -13.56 -0.89
C GLY A 55 3.95 -13.37 0.27
N GLU A 56 4.21 -12.47 1.22
CA GLU A 56 3.28 -12.18 2.31
C GLU A 56 2.06 -11.41 1.81
N SER A 57 2.27 -10.49 0.87
CA SER A 57 1.18 -9.78 0.18
C SER A 57 0.33 -10.77 -0.62
N GLN A 58 0.98 -11.66 -1.37
CA GLN A 58 0.28 -12.70 -2.12
C GLN A 58 -0.58 -13.60 -1.19
N SER A 59 0.03 -14.10 -0.12
CA SER A 59 -0.64 -15.00 0.84
C SER A 59 -1.85 -14.33 1.52
N TYR A 60 -1.74 -13.03 1.83
CA TYR A 60 -2.86 -12.26 2.37
C TYR A 60 -4.03 -12.20 1.39
N TRP A 61 -3.76 -11.89 0.11
CA TRP A 61 -4.82 -11.77 -0.88
C TRP A 61 -5.46 -13.11 -1.26
N GLU A 62 -4.69 -14.21 -1.27
CA GLU A 62 -5.24 -15.58 -1.39
C GLU A 62 -6.17 -15.94 -0.24
N ALA A 63 -5.83 -15.53 0.98
CA ALA A 63 -6.71 -15.74 2.13
C ALA A 63 -7.99 -14.91 2.01
N VAL A 64 -7.89 -13.65 1.55
CA VAL A 64 -9.05 -12.77 1.33
C VAL A 64 -9.99 -13.35 0.27
N SER A 65 -9.47 -13.79 -0.88
CA SER A 65 -10.30 -14.35 -1.96
C SER A 65 -11.01 -15.64 -1.53
N ARG A 66 -10.34 -16.49 -0.73
CA ARG A 66 -10.95 -17.70 -0.16
C ARG A 66 -12.08 -17.39 0.83
N LEU A 67 -11.92 -16.36 1.66
CA LEU A 67 -12.89 -15.99 2.69
C LEU A 67 -14.07 -15.16 2.15
N ASN A 68 -13.88 -14.49 1.01
CA ASN A 68 -14.91 -13.66 0.41
C ASN A 68 -14.96 -13.85 -1.12
N PRO A 69 -15.92 -14.65 -1.63
CA PRO A 69 -16.00 -14.97 -3.06
C PRO A 69 -16.29 -13.76 -3.95
N ASP A 70 -16.83 -12.67 -3.41
CA ASP A 70 -17.05 -11.40 -4.16
C ASP A 70 -15.74 -10.68 -4.51
N TYR A 71 -14.61 -11.13 -3.95
CA TYR A 71 -13.26 -10.58 -4.21
C TYR A 71 -12.37 -11.54 -5.00
N ALA A 72 -12.87 -12.72 -5.38
CA ALA A 72 -12.10 -13.71 -6.11
C ALA A 72 -11.68 -13.20 -7.51
N ASP A 73 -12.57 -12.46 -8.18
CA ASP A 73 -12.35 -11.84 -9.49
C ASP A 73 -11.25 -10.76 -9.49
N ARG A 74 -11.03 -10.11 -8.34
CA ARG A 74 -9.97 -9.10 -8.18
C ARG A 74 -8.60 -9.71 -8.03
N TYR A 75 -8.51 -10.91 -7.46
CA TYR A 75 -7.25 -11.60 -7.23
C TYR A 75 -6.69 -12.23 -8.51
N GLU A 76 -7.54 -12.83 -9.35
CA GLU A 76 -7.13 -13.41 -10.64
C GLU A 76 -6.46 -12.39 -11.58
N LYS A 77 -6.75 -11.09 -11.43
CA LYS A 77 -6.15 -10.02 -12.23
C LYS A 77 -4.82 -9.49 -11.71
N LEU A 78 -4.42 -9.88 -10.50
CA LEU A 78 -3.17 -9.48 -9.87
C LEU A 78 -2.04 -10.50 -10.07
N GLN A 79 -2.37 -11.70 -10.58
CA GLN A 79 -1.42 -12.72 -11.03
C GLN A 79 -0.89 -12.41 -12.44
#